data_AF-A0A074X3P6-F1
#
_entry.id   AF-A0A074X3P6-F1
#
_cell.length_a   1.000
_cell.length_b   1.000
_cell.length_c   1.000
_cell.angle_alpha   90.00
_cell.angle_beta   90.00
_cell.angle_gamma   90.00
#
_symmetry.space_group_name_H-M   'P 1'
#
loop_
_entity.id
_entity.type
_entity.pdbx_description
1 polymer ?
#
loop_
_entity_poly.entity_id
_entity_poly.type
_entity_poly.pdbx_seq_one_letter_code
_entity_poly.pdbx_strand_id
1 'polypeptide(L)'
;DYTSRFATSWFLSPLQLAIWRAIVAIYAFLVIFIILGHEGSRAAGQSFSYFTVLGYWGLAFYYAVSCAHSLSFWLHGESWLQKWPRSLQWLHSVFYATVTVFPFVVTAVFWGALSNGAFSNEWTTWSNISQHALNSVMAFAEIVIPRTQPHPWLNILPIVILLALYLGLAYLTHSTQHFYVYPFLDPRNGRGLIAGACIGILAAAVVVFVIVHFLIKLREWITETKLGLYGNLST
;
A
#
# COMPACT_ATOMS: atom_id res chain seq x y z
N ASP A 1 8.24 -23.35 -3.96
CA ASP A 1 8.83 -22.08 -4.42
C ASP A 1 8.21 -20.92 -3.63
N TYR A 2 8.98 -19.92 -3.23
CA TYR A 2 8.46 -18.81 -2.41
C TYR A 2 7.61 -17.83 -3.25
N THR A 3 7.94 -17.68 -4.54
CA THR A 3 7.27 -16.74 -5.44
C THR A 3 5.85 -17.13 -5.81
N SER A 4 5.53 -18.43 -5.88
CA SER A 4 4.15 -18.90 -6.12
C SER A 4 3.18 -18.51 -5.01
N ARG A 5 3.70 -18.22 -3.82
CA ARG A 5 2.89 -17.82 -2.65
C ARG A 5 2.30 -16.41 -2.78
N PHE A 6 2.87 -15.55 -3.64
CA PHE A 6 2.25 -14.28 -4.01
C PHE A 6 1.01 -14.46 -4.87
N ALA A 7 0.97 -15.52 -5.68
CA ALA A 7 -0.11 -15.77 -6.63
C ALA A 7 -1.25 -16.64 -6.07
N THR A 8 -1.09 -17.20 -4.87
CA THR A 8 -2.01 -18.18 -4.27
C THR A 8 -2.53 -17.72 -2.92
N SER A 9 -3.61 -18.36 -2.46
CA SER A 9 -4.26 -18.09 -1.17
C SER A 9 -4.45 -19.38 -0.38
N TRP A 10 -4.79 -19.28 0.91
CA TRP A 10 -4.97 -20.46 1.76
C TRP A 10 -6.35 -21.10 1.60
N PHE A 11 -7.33 -20.41 1.00
CA PHE A 11 -8.71 -20.90 0.84
C PHE A 11 -9.34 -20.62 -0.53
N LEU A 12 -9.06 -19.48 -1.16
CA LEU A 12 -9.45 -19.17 -2.53
C LEU A 12 -8.57 -19.88 -3.55
N SER A 13 -9.18 -20.32 -4.65
CA SER A 13 -8.44 -20.74 -5.85
C SER A 13 -7.66 -19.55 -6.45
N PRO A 14 -6.64 -19.80 -7.29
CA PRO A 14 -5.88 -18.73 -7.93
C PRO A 14 -6.76 -17.79 -8.77
N LEU A 15 -7.79 -18.31 -9.45
CA LEU A 15 -8.76 -17.49 -10.19
C LEU A 15 -9.59 -16.61 -9.26
N GLN A 16 -10.10 -17.16 -8.15
CA GLN A 16 -10.87 -16.37 -7.16
C GLN A 16 -10.02 -15.26 -6.55
N LEU A 17 -8.75 -15.54 -6.24
CA LEU A 17 -7.80 -14.51 -5.77
C LEU A 17 -7.55 -13.44 -6.84
N ALA A 18 -7.39 -13.84 -8.11
CA ALA A 18 -7.24 -12.90 -9.22
C ALA A 18 -8.47 -11.98 -9.36
N ILE A 19 -9.68 -12.54 -9.33
CA ILE A 19 -10.93 -11.76 -9.40
C ILE A 19 -11.04 -10.78 -8.23
N TRP A 20 -10.74 -11.23 -7.01
CA TRP A 20 -10.73 -10.35 -5.84
C TRP A 20 -9.76 -9.17 -6.03
N ARG A 21 -8.52 -9.45 -6.42
CA ARG A 21 -7.51 -8.41 -6.67
C ARG A 21 -7.90 -7.48 -7.82
N ALA A 22 -8.56 -8.00 -8.86
CA ALA A 22 -9.10 -7.18 -9.96
C ALA A 22 -10.17 -6.21 -9.47
N ILE A 23 -11.12 -6.67 -8.63
CA ILE A 23 -12.16 -5.80 -8.04
C ILE A 23 -11.52 -4.66 -7.24
N VAL A 24 -10.53 -4.97 -6.40
CA VAL A 24 -9.82 -3.96 -5.60
C VAL A 24 -9.05 -2.99 -6.49
N ALA A 25 -8.32 -3.48 -7.50
CA ALA A 25 -7.58 -2.65 -8.44
C ALA A 25 -8.53 -1.69 -9.20
N ILE A 26 -9.63 -2.21 -9.73
CA ILE A 26 -10.63 -1.43 -10.46
C ILE A 26 -11.22 -0.35 -9.55
N TYR A 27 -11.62 -0.70 -8.32
CA TYR A 27 -12.12 0.28 -7.36
C TYR A 27 -11.09 1.37 -7.06
N ALA A 28 -9.82 1.00 -6.80
CA ALA A 28 -8.77 1.97 -6.52
C ALA A 28 -8.52 2.92 -7.71
N PHE A 29 -8.44 2.40 -8.94
CA PHE A 29 -8.33 3.23 -10.14
C PHE A 29 -9.54 4.13 -10.34
N LEU A 30 -10.76 3.63 -10.11
CA LEU A 30 -11.98 4.45 -10.20
C LEU A 30 -11.93 5.62 -9.22
N VAL A 31 -11.56 5.38 -7.96
CA VAL A 31 -11.38 6.44 -6.95
C VAL A 31 -10.36 7.47 -7.44
N ILE A 32 -9.20 7.03 -7.92
CA ILE A 32 -8.15 7.91 -8.45
C ILE A 32 -8.69 8.78 -9.58
N PHE A 33 -9.29 8.18 -10.61
CA PHE A 33 -9.73 8.92 -11.79
C PHE A 33 -10.91 9.85 -11.50
N ILE A 34 -11.84 9.45 -10.63
CA ILE A 34 -12.96 10.30 -10.21
C ILE A 34 -12.44 11.52 -9.44
N ILE A 35 -11.49 11.33 -8.52
CA ILE A 35 -10.90 12.44 -7.75
C ILE A 35 -10.11 13.38 -8.68
N LEU A 36 -9.23 12.85 -9.53
CA LEU A 36 -8.48 13.66 -10.48
C LEU A 36 -9.40 14.42 -11.46
N GLY A 37 -10.50 13.80 -11.90
CA GLY A 37 -11.50 14.44 -12.75
C GLY A 37 -12.29 15.54 -12.04
N HIS A 38 -12.53 15.40 -10.74
CA HIS A 38 -13.28 16.38 -9.94
C HIS A 38 -12.46 17.60 -9.54
N GLU A 39 -11.18 17.44 -9.16
CA GLU A 39 -10.39 18.55 -8.58
C GLU A 39 -9.92 19.60 -9.60
N GLY A 40 -10.06 19.33 -10.90
CA GLY A 40 -9.64 20.25 -11.97
C GLY A 40 -8.12 20.27 -12.19
N SER A 41 -7.69 20.91 -13.30
CA SER A 41 -6.33 20.75 -13.84
C SER A 41 -5.21 21.15 -12.87
N ARG A 42 -5.39 22.24 -12.11
CA ARG A 42 -4.38 22.71 -11.17
C ARG A 42 -4.19 21.73 -10.01
N ALA A 43 -5.25 21.39 -9.30
CA ALA A 43 -5.17 20.48 -8.15
C ALA A 43 -4.77 19.06 -8.57
N ALA A 44 -5.27 18.58 -9.72
CA ALA A 44 -4.80 17.33 -10.33
C ALA A 44 -3.29 17.36 -10.59
N GLY A 45 -2.73 18.47 -11.08
CA GLY A 45 -1.28 18.64 -11.28
C GLY A 45 -0.47 18.66 -9.98
N GLN A 46 -1.08 19.07 -8.86
CA GLN A 46 -0.43 19.08 -7.55
C GLN A 46 -0.58 17.76 -6.77
N SER A 47 -1.53 16.91 -7.18
CA SER A 47 -1.92 15.67 -6.48
C SER A 47 -0.75 14.73 -6.17
N PHE A 48 0.21 14.60 -7.08
CA PHE A 48 1.41 13.76 -6.91
C PHE A 48 2.39 14.27 -5.83
N SER A 49 2.15 15.47 -5.27
CA SER A 49 2.90 15.96 -4.10
C SER A 49 2.48 15.28 -2.79
N TYR A 50 1.28 14.68 -2.74
CA TYR A 50 0.73 14.06 -1.55
C TYR A 50 1.13 12.58 -1.47
N PHE A 51 1.68 12.16 -0.33
CA PHE A 51 2.07 10.75 -0.11
C PHE A 51 0.88 9.81 -0.26
N THR A 52 -0.30 10.25 0.19
CA THR A 52 -1.55 9.51 0.04
C THR A 52 -1.81 9.15 -1.41
N VAL A 53 -1.70 10.11 -2.34
CA VAL A 53 -1.98 9.90 -3.76
C VAL A 53 -0.95 8.95 -4.36
N LEU A 54 0.35 9.15 -4.07
CA LEU A 54 1.42 8.25 -4.51
C LEU A 54 1.21 6.81 -3.98
N GLY A 55 0.89 6.69 -2.70
CA GLY A 55 0.63 5.41 -2.05
C GLY A 55 -0.61 4.71 -2.60
N TYR A 56 -1.66 5.46 -2.93
CA TYR A 56 -2.91 4.92 -3.48
C TYR A 56 -2.75 4.48 -4.94
N TRP A 57 -1.96 5.20 -5.75
CA TRP A 57 -1.51 4.70 -7.06
C TRP A 57 -0.68 3.42 -6.92
N GLY A 58 0.27 3.39 -5.97
CA GLY A 58 1.05 2.19 -5.66
C GLY A 58 0.14 1.01 -5.29
N LEU A 59 -0.87 1.23 -4.45
CA LEU A 59 -1.87 0.24 -4.08
C LEU A 59 -2.64 -0.29 -5.30
N ALA A 60 -3.17 0.60 -6.15
CA ALA A 60 -3.91 0.23 -7.35
C ALA A 60 -3.07 -0.64 -8.32
N PHE A 61 -1.83 -0.20 -8.60
CA PHE A 61 -0.91 -0.95 -9.46
C PHE A 61 -0.46 -2.27 -8.85
N TYR A 62 -0.22 -2.33 -7.54
CA TYR A 62 0.12 -3.58 -6.87
C TYR A 62 -0.99 -4.61 -7.05
N TYR A 63 -2.25 -4.22 -6.84
CA TYR A 63 -3.37 -5.13 -7.00
C TYR A 63 -3.53 -5.58 -8.46
N ALA A 64 -3.33 -4.68 -9.43
CA ALA A 64 -3.36 -5.05 -10.85
C ALA A 64 -2.25 -6.05 -11.22
N VAL A 65 -1.02 -5.80 -10.80
CA VAL A 65 0.12 -6.70 -11.05
C VAL A 65 -0.06 -8.04 -10.33
N SER A 66 -0.51 -8.01 -9.07
CA SER A 66 -0.78 -9.22 -8.29
C SER A 66 -1.95 -10.03 -8.84
N CYS A 67 -2.96 -9.37 -9.41
CA CYS A 67 -4.02 -10.01 -10.19
C CYS A 67 -3.43 -10.76 -11.39
N ALA A 68 -2.54 -10.12 -12.17
CA ALA A 68 -1.88 -10.77 -13.31
C ALA A 68 -1.03 -11.98 -12.88
N HIS A 69 -0.33 -11.90 -11.73
CA HIS A 69 0.40 -13.05 -11.19
C HIS A 69 -0.52 -14.20 -10.77
N SER A 70 -1.66 -13.92 -10.12
CA SER A 70 -2.65 -14.94 -9.79
C SER A 70 -3.31 -15.57 -11.03
N LEU A 71 -3.64 -14.75 -12.03
CA LEU A 71 -4.26 -15.21 -13.26
C LEU A 71 -3.30 -16.07 -14.10
N SER A 72 -2.04 -15.65 -14.22
CA SER A 72 -1.02 -16.46 -14.91
C SER A 72 -0.78 -17.79 -14.20
N PHE A 73 -0.77 -17.81 -12.86
CA PHE A 73 -0.69 -19.05 -12.10
C PHE A 73 -1.88 -19.97 -12.38
N TRP A 74 -3.10 -19.42 -12.42
CA TRP A 74 -4.30 -20.19 -12.77
C TRP A 74 -4.21 -20.80 -14.17
N LEU A 75 -3.80 -20.02 -15.18
CA LEU A 75 -3.74 -20.44 -16.57
C LEU A 75 -2.63 -21.45 -16.88
N HIS A 76 -1.51 -21.38 -16.16
CA HIS A 76 -0.28 -22.09 -16.55
C HIS A 76 0.31 -22.98 -15.45
N GLY A 77 -0.29 -23.01 -14.26
CA GLY A 77 0.29 -23.66 -13.07
C GLY A 77 1.52 -22.95 -12.49
N GLU A 78 1.93 -21.82 -13.09
CA GLU A 78 3.09 -21.03 -12.70
C GLU A 78 2.81 -19.54 -12.95
N SER A 79 3.08 -18.69 -11.96
CA SER A 79 2.90 -17.25 -12.09
C SER A 79 4.01 -16.61 -12.91
N TRP A 80 3.72 -15.52 -13.63
CA TRP A 80 4.75 -14.78 -14.35
C TRP A 80 5.90 -14.31 -13.45
N LEU A 81 5.61 -14.00 -12.18
CA LEU A 81 6.64 -13.59 -11.21
C LEU A 81 7.72 -14.64 -11.04
N GLN A 82 7.38 -15.93 -11.08
CA GLN A 82 8.34 -17.03 -10.94
C GLN A 82 9.34 -17.07 -12.11
N LYS A 83 8.91 -16.62 -13.29
CA LYS A 83 9.73 -16.54 -14.50
C LYS A 83 10.58 -15.28 -14.57
N TRP A 84 10.30 -14.28 -13.74
CA TRP A 84 11.04 -13.03 -13.74
C TRP A 84 12.44 -13.18 -13.11
N PRO A 85 13.42 -12.32 -13.48
CA PRO A 85 14.70 -12.25 -12.80
C PRO A 85 14.55 -12.05 -11.27
N ARG A 86 15.47 -12.60 -10.48
CA ARG A 86 15.45 -12.53 -9.00
C ARG A 86 15.33 -11.10 -8.46
N SER A 87 15.93 -10.12 -9.13
CA SER A 87 15.82 -8.70 -8.77
C SER A 87 14.37 -8.21 -8.85
N LEU A 88 13.63 -8.57 -9.90
CA LEU A 88 12.22 -8.20 -10.04
C LEU A 88 11.32 -8.98 -9.08
N GLN A 89 11.66 -10.23 -8.75
CA GLN A 89 10.97 -10.99 -7.71
C GLN A 89 11.12 -10.32 -6.34
N TRP A 90 12.33 -9.86 -6.00
CA TRP A 90 12.57 -9.10 -4.80
C TRP A 90 11.86 -7.74 -4.83
N LEU A 91 11.89 -7.01 -5.94
CA LEU A 91 11.16 -5.75 -6.07
C LEU A 91 9.64 -5.93 -5.91
N HIS A 92 9.07 -7.04 -6.36
CA HIS A 92 7.66 -7.33 -6.09
C HIS A 92 7.41 -7.61 -4.59
N SER A 93 8.35 -8.27 -3.91
CA SER A 93 8.31 -8.42 -2.44
C SER A 93 8.41 -7.07 -1.72
N VAL A 94 9.23 -6.14 -2.21
CA VAL A 94 9.29 -4.76 -1.72
C VAL A 94 7.97 -4.05 -1.99
N PHE A 95 7.40 -4.21 -3.19
CA PHE A 95 6.11 -3.61 -3.54
C PHE A 95 5.00 -4.09 -2.60
N TYR A 96 4.97 -5.39 -2.30
CA TYR A 96 4.09 -5.97 -1.29
C TYR A 96 4.28 -5.34 0.10
N ALA A 97 5.53 -5.11 0.52
CA ALA A 97 5.79 -4.41 1.78
C ALA A 97 5.23 -2.98 1.77
N THR A 98 5.37 -2.23 0.68
CA THR A 98 4.83 -0.86 0.62
C THR A 98 3.32 -0.82 0.82
N VAL A 99 2.58 -1.71 0.17
CA VAL A 99 1.09 -1.73 0.22
C VAL A 99 0.52 -2.37 1.47
N THR A 100 1.33 -3.11 2.24
CA THR A 100 0.91 -3.67 3.53
C THR A 100 1.40 -2.84 4.71
N VAL A 101 2.26 -1.84 4.50
CA VAL A 101 2.79 -0.98 5.57
C VAL A 101 2.29 0.46 5.44
N PHE A 102 2.49 1.10 4.29
CA PHE A 102 2.17 2.53 4.13
C PHE A 102 0.69 2.87 4.32
N PRO A 103 -0.29 2.04 3.90
CA PRO A 103 -1.69 2.38 4.13
C PRO A 103 -2.04 2.61 5.60
N PHE A 104 -1.52 1.79 6.51
CA PHE A 104 -1.76 1.96 7.95
C PHE A 104 -1.12 3.25 8.49
N VAL A 105 0.08 3.61 8.00
CA VAL A 105 0.74 4.88 8.35
C VAL A 105 -0.09 6.06 7.83
N VAL A 106 -0.54 6.02 6.58
CA VAL A 106 -1.38 7.05 5.96
C VAL A 106 -2.68 7.22 6.72
N THR A 107 -3.36 6.12 7.05
CA THR A 107 -4.58 6.11 7.86
C THR A 107 -4.32 6.75 9.23
N ALA A 108 -3.27 6.33 9.94
CA ALA A 108 -2.95 6.87 11.26
C ALA A 108 -2.65 8.38 11.23
N VAL A 109 -1.84 8.84 10.27
CA VAL A 109 -1.51 10.27 10.13
C VAL A 109 -2.74 11.08 9.74
N PHE A 110 -3.54 10.60 8.79
CA PHE A 110 -4.73 11.31 8.35
C PHE A 110 -5.76 11.43 9.48
N TRP A 111 -6.16 10.32 10.08
CA TRP A 111 -7.20 10.33 11.11
C TRP A 111 -6.72 10.96 12.42
N GLY A 112 -5.43 10.85 12.74
CA GLY A 112 -4.84 11.41 13.94
C GLY A 112 -4.52 12.91 13.86
N ALA A 113 -4.21 13.44 12.67
CA ALA A 113 -3.69 14.81 12.53
C ALA A 113 -4.30 15.65 11.40
N LEU A 114 -4.91 15.06 10.38
CA LEU A 114 -5.33 15.77 9.15
C LEU A 114 -6.84 15.65 8.85
N SER A 115 -7.64 15.03 9.72
CA SER A 115 -9.06 14.71 9.47
C SER A 115 -10.04 15.86 9.67
N ASN A 116 -9.55 17.07 9.94
CA ASN A 116 -10.42 18.25 10.09
C ASN A 116 -11.18 18.51 8.76
N GLY A 117 -12.51 18.55 8.84
CA GLY A 117 -13.37 18.71 7.66
C GLY A 117 -13.58 17.44 6.82
N ALA A 118 -13.05 16.29 7.26
CA ALA A 118 -13.15 15.03 6.51
C ALA A 118 -14.60 14.58 6.24
N PHE A 119 -15.55 15.04 7.05
CA PHE A 119 -16.98 14.74 6.95
C PHE A 119 -17.85 15.97 6.65
N SER A 120 -17.26 17.01 6.03
CA SER A 120 -17.97 18.27 5.79
C SER A 120 -19.09 18.16 4.75
N ASN A 121 -18.99 17.22 3.80
CA ASN A 121 -20.02 16.90 2.81
C ASN A 121 -19.82 15.49 2.26
N GLU A 122 -20.74 15.04 1.40
CA GLU A 122 -20.70 13.71 0.78
C GLU A 122 -19.41 13.43 0.00
N TRP A 123 -18.94 14.42 -0.78
CA TRP A 123 -17.72 14.30 -1.58
C TRP A 123 -16.48 14.08 -0.71
N THR A 124 -16.25 14.98 0.24
CA THR A 124 -15.11 14.89 1.18
C THR A 124 -15.19 13.64 2.04
N THR A 125 -16.39 13.24 2.47
CA THR A 125 -16.58 11.99 3.20
C THR A 125 -16.16 10.79 2.37
N TRP A 126 -16.67 10.67 1.14
CA TRP A 126 -16.38 9.55 0.25
C TRP A 126 -14.91 9.50 -0.14
N SER A 127 -14.31 10.63 -0.55
CA SER A 127 -12.92 10.67 -1.01
C SER A 127 -11.95 10.36 0.13
N ASN A 128 -12.22 10.87 1.34
CA ASN A 128 -11.37 10.61 2.49
C ASN A 128 -11.51 9.18 3.01
N ILE A 129 -12.72 8.63 3.10
CA ILE A 129 -12.92 7.22 3.46
C ILE A 129 -12.18 6.31 2.46
N SER A 130 -12.31 6.60 1.17
CA SER A 130 -11.67 5.80 0.11
C SER A 130 -10.15 5.79 0.25
N GLN A 131 -9.51 6.96 0.36
CA GLN A 131 -8.05 7.06 0.36
C GLN A 131 -7.39 6.82 1.73
N HIS A 132 -8.11 7.08 2.83
CA HIS A 132 -7.54 7.09 4.18
C HIS A 132 -8.11 6.04 5.14
N ALA A 133 -9.16 5.32 4.77
CA ALA A 133 -9.66 4.19 5.55
C ALA A 133 -9.64 2.87 4.75
N LEU A 134 -10.22 2.88 3.55
CA LEU A 134 -10.31 1.67 2.72
C LEU A 134 -8.93 1.21 2.22
N ASN A 135 -7.95 2.10 2.10
CA ASN A 135 -6.55 1.73 1.84
C ASN A 135 -6.02 0.70 2.87
N SER A 136 -6.30 0.89 4.16
CA SER A 136 -5.89 -0.01 5.25
C SER A 136 -6.71 -1.29 5.27
N VAL A 137 -7.99 -1.24 4.88
CA VAL A 137 -8.84 -2.43 4.71
C VAL A 137 -8.28 -3.32 3.59
N MET A 138 -7.91 -2.73 2.46
CA MET A 138 -7.27 -3.44 1.36
C MET A 138 -5.93 -4.04 1.81
N ALA A 139 -5.06 -3.23 2.42
CA ALA A 139 -3.79 -3.71 2.97
C ALA A 139 -3.97 -4.91 3.92
N PHE A 140 -4.96 -4.83 4.82
CA PHE A 140 -5.29 -5.91 5.74
C PHE A 140 -5.79 -7.16 5.01
N ALA A 141 -6.67 -7.01 4.02
CA ALA A 141 -7.12 -8.14 3.19
C ALA A 141 -5.96 -8.83 2.48
N GLU A 142 -4.96 -8.08 2.00
CA GLU A 142 -3.76 -8.62 1.36
C GLU A 142 -2.74 -9.25 2.35
N ILE A 143 -2.85 -8.95 3.65
CA ILE A 143 -2.13 -9.65 4.71
C ILE A 143 -2.81 -10.99 5.00
N VAL A 144 -4.14 -11.00 5.06
CA VAL A 144 -4.93 -12.15 5.54
C VAL A 144 -5.18 -13.19 4.45
N ILE A 145 -5.50 -12.79 3.22
CA ILE A 145 -6.03 -13.69 2.18
C ILE A 145 -4.92 -14.47 1.47
N PRO A 146 -3.89 -13.83 0.86
CA PRO A 146 -2.85 -14.53 0.11
C PRO A 146 -2.02 -15.45 1.00
N ARG A 147 -1.22 -16.34 0.41
CA ARG A 147 -0.26 -17.20 1.12
C ARG A 147 1.12 -16.60 1.24
N THR A 148 1.28 -15.32 0.95
CA THR A 148 2.54 -14.57 1.03
C THR A 148 3.28 -14.88 2.33
N GLN A 149 4.60 -14.96 2.23
CA GLN A 149 5.47 -15.16 3.38
C GLN A 149 5.70 -13.83 4.12
N PRO A 150 6.13 -13.89 5.39
CA PRO A 150 6.52 -12.71 6.14
C PRO A 150 7.55 -11.88 5.39
N HIS A 151 7.44 -10.56 5.50
CA HIS A 151 8.40 -9.66 4.86
C HIS A 151 9.83 -9.99 5.27
N PRO A 152 10.75 -10.24 4.32
CA PRO A 152 12.17 -10.26 4.63
C PRO A 152 12.56 -8.96 5.31
N TRP A 153 13.35 -9.02 6.39
CA TRP A 153 13.77 -7.83 7.14
C TRP A 153 14.45 -6.78 6.25
N LEU A 154 15.12 -7.21 5.17
CA LEU A 154 15.74 -6.32 4.19
C LEU A 154 14.75 -5.38 3.49
N ASN A 155 13.46 -5.76 3.40
CA ASN A 155 12.42 -4.92 2.80
C ASN A 155 12.15 -3.65 3.61
N ILE A 156 12.64 -3.54 4.85
CA ILE A 156 12.57 -2.28 5.59
C ILE A 156 13.43 -1.18 4.94
N LEU A 157 14.54 -1.53 4.26
CA LEU A 157 15.43 -0.53 3.68
C LEU A 157 14.74 0.26 2.56
N PRO A 158 14.09 -0.36 1.56
CA PRO A 158 13.32 0.40 0.58
C PRO A 158 12.16 1.22 1.18
N ILE A 159 11.52 0.74 2.25
CA ILE A 159 10.45 1.48 2.94
C ILE A 159 11.01 2.80 3.50
N VAL A 160 12.15 2.74 4.19
CA VAL A 160 12.83 3.94 4.73
C VAL A 160 13.31 4.86 3.61
N ILE A 161 13.92 4.30 2.56
CA ILE A 161 14.39 5.06 1.40
C ILE A 161 13.24 5.80 0.72
N LEU A 162 12.09 5.15 0.50
CA LEU A 162 10.92 5.75 -0.12
C LEU A 162 10.35 6.91 0.73
N LEU A 163 10.33 6.77 2.05
CA LEU A 163 9.94 7.87 2.95
C LEU A 163 10.91 9.05 2.88
N ALA A 164 12.22 8.78 2.81
CA ALA A 164 13.23 9.82 2.65
C ALA A 164 13.12 10.54 1.30
N LEU A 165 12.90 9.79 0.21
CA LEU A 165 12.65 10.33 -1.12
C LEU A 165 11.37 11.17 -1.13
N TYR A 166 10.31 10.71 -0.47
CA TYR A 166 9.07 11.47 -0.35
C TYR A 166 9.27 12.79 0.40
N LEU A 167 10.06 12.80 1.50
CA LEU A 167 10.40 14.04 2.20
C LEU A 167 11.12 15.01 1.25
N GLY A 168 12.06 14.52 0.44
CA GLY A 168 12.71 15.30 -0.60
C GLY A 168 11.71 15.86 -1.62
N LEU A 169 10.77 15.04 -2.09
CA LEU A 169 9.70 15.46 -2.99
C LEU A 169 8.80 16.55 -2.36
N ALA A 170 8.45 16.44 -1.08
CA ALA A 170 7.61 17.42 -0.40
C ALA A 170 8.28 18.82 -0.36
N TYR A 171 9.59 18.88 -0.13
CA TYR A 171 10.34 20.14 -0.21
C TYR A 171 10.58 20.59 -1.67
N LEU A 172 10.71 19.66 -2.62
CA LEU A 172 10.74 20.00 -4.04
C LEU A 172 9.42 20.65 -4.47
N THR A 173 8.27 20.12 -4.04
CA THR A 173 6.95 20.74 -4.24
C THR A 173 6.91 22.14 -3.66
N HIS A 174 7.45 22.37 -2.46
CA HIS A 174 7.51 23.72 -1.92
C HIS A 174 8.34 24.66 -2.80
N SER A 175 9.50 24.21 -3.28
CA SER A 175 10.38 25.02 -4.12
C SER A 175 9.80 25.33 -5.51
N THR A 176 8.97 24.44 -6.06
CA THR A 176 8.46 24.53 -7.44
C THR A 176 7.00 24.98 -7.54
N GLN A 177 6.20 24.73 -6.51
CA GLN A 177 4.75 24.98 -6.47
C GLN A 177 4.35 25.94 -5.34
N HIS A 178 5.30 26.37 -4.51
CA HIS A 178 5.15 27.43 -3.51
C HIS A 178 4.18 27.12 -2.36
N PHE A 179 3.98 25.85 -2.01
CA PHE A 179 3.20 25.45 -0.82
C PHE A 179 3.85 24.25 -0.12
N TYR A 180 3.58 24.11 1.19
CA TYR A 180 3.93 22.90 1.95
C TYR A 180 2.77 21.91 1.89
N VAL A 181 3.07 20.67 1.53
CA VAL A 181 2.06 19.59 1.41
C VAL A 181 1.36 19.32 2.74
N TYR A 182 2.11 19.44 3.84
CA TYR A 182 1.57 19.27 5.19
C TYR A 182 1.99 20.43 6.09
N PRO A 183 1.11 20.94 6.98
CA PRO A 183 1.45 22.02 7.89
C PRO A 183 2.65 21.72 8.79
N PHE A 184 2.81 20.46 9.22
CA PHE A 184 3.93 20.05 10.08
C PHE A 184 5.30 20.04 9.38
N LEU A 185 5.35 20.26 8.06
CA LEU A 185 6.61 20.44 7.30
C LEU A 185 7.01 21.92 7.12
N ASP A 186 6.11 22.86 7.45
CA ASP A 186 6.37 24.29 7.33
C ASP A 186 7.27 24.79 8.49
N PRO A 187 8.46 25.34 8.23
CA PRO A 187 9.37 25.85 9.26
C PRO A 187 8.76 26.95 10.14
N ARG A 188 7.74 27.66 9.65
CA ARG A 188 7.00 28.68 10.42
C ARG A 188 6.25 28.08 11.61
N ASN A 189 5.90 26.80 11.54
CA ASN A 189 5.23 26.07 12.62
C ASN A 189 6.21 25.45 13.63
N GLY A 190 7.53 25.68 13.45
CA GLY A 190 8.57 25.31 14.41
C GLY A 190 9.42 24.13 13.96
N ARG A 191 10.74 24.26 14.05
CA ARG A 191 11.71 23.22 13.65
C ARG A 191 11.58 21.93 14.46
N GLY A 192 11.19 22.03 15.73
CA GLY A 192 10.93 20.87 16.58
C GLY A 192 9.74 20.04 16.11
N LEU A 193 8.69 20.67 15.57
CA LEU A 193 7.53 19.98 15.01
C LEU A 193 7.92 19.18 13.75
N ILE A 194 8.74 19.77 12.87
CA ILE A 194 9.24 19.08 11.67
C ILE A 194 10.05 17.85 12.06
N ALA A 195 11.04 18.02 12.94
CA ALA A 195 11.88 16.91 13.39
C ALA A 195 11.05 15.80 14.06
N GLY A 196 10.10 16.18 14.93
CA GLY A 196 9.18 15.26 15.57
C GLY A 196 8.29 14.51 14.59
N ALA A 197 7.74 15.19 13.58
CA ALA A 197 6.91 14.56 12.55
C ALA A 197 7.71 13.59 11.68
N CYS A 198 8.90 13.98 11.21
CA CYS A 198 9.76 13.11 10.41
C CYS A 198 10.18 11.84 11.17
N ILE A 199 10.65 11.99 12.41
CA ILE A 199 11.05 10.86 13.25
C ILE A 199 9.83 10.00 13.63
N GLY A 200 8.71 10.63 13.97
CA GLY A 200 7.48 9.95 14.35
C GLY A 200 6.90 9.10 13.21
N ILE A 201 6.84 9.63 11.99
CA ILE A 201 6.36 8.89 10.80
C ILE A 201 7.32 7.74 10.46
N LEU A 202 8.63 7.97 10.52
CA LEU A 202 9.63 6.92 10.31
C LEU A 202 9.48 5.79 11.34
N ALA A 203 9.38 6.14 12.63
CA ALA A 203 9.18 5.17 13.70
C ALA A 203 7.86 4.41 13.53
N ALA A 204 6.77 5.09 13.17
CA ALA A 204 5.49 4.46 12.89
C ALA A 204 5.60 3.45 11.73
N ALA A 205 6.28 3.81 10.64
CA ALA A 205 6.49 2.88 9.51
C ALA A 205 7.30 1.64 9.91
N VAL A 206 8.35 1.80 10.73
CA VAL A 206 9.14 0.68 11.26
C VAL A 206 8.28 -0.22 12.15
N VAL A 207 7.51 0.36 13.07
CA VAL A 207 6.62 -0.40 13.96
C VAL A 207 5.56 -1.16 13.17
N VAL A 208 4.91 -0.50 12.21
CA VAL A 208 3.92 -1.15 11.33
C VAL A 208 4.57 -2.28 10.52
N PHE A 209 5.77 -2.08 9.97
CA PHE A 209 6.50 -3.14 9.26
C PHE A 209 6.69 -4.38 10.13
N VAL A 210 7.13 -4.19 11.39
CA VAL A 210 7.32 -5.28 12.36
C VAL A 210 5.99 -5.97 12.67
N ILE A 211 4.93 -5.20 12.94
CA ILE A 211 3.59 -5.74 13.21
C ILE A 211 3.12 -6.59 12.03
N VAL A 212 3.20 -6.07 10.80
CA VAL A 212 2.77 -6.75 9.59
C VAL A 212 3.57 -8.04 9.36
N HIS A 213 4.89 -8.02 9.58
CA HIS A 213 5.72 -9.23 9.52
C HIS A 213 5.16 -10.32 10.45
N PHE A 214 4.84 -9.97 11.70
CA PHE A 214 4.31 -10.95 12.66
C PHE A 214 2.85 -11.33 12.41
N LEU A 215 2.02 -10.44 11.86
CA LEU A 215 0.66 -10.78 11.43
C LEU A 215 0.68 -11.80 10.29
N ILE A 216 1.61 -11.67 9.34
CA ILE A 216 1.78 -12.67 8.27
C ILE A 216 2.28 -13.99 8.85
N LYS A 217 3.24 -13.98 9.80
CA LYS A 217 3.66 -15.21 10.51
C LYS A 217 2.50 -15.86 11.25
N LEU A 218 1.68 -15.07 11.93
CA LEU A 218 0.51 -15.56 12.65
C LEU A 218 -0.49 -16.19 11.69
N ARG A 219 -0.81 -15.52 10.58
CA ARG A 219 -1.69 -16.06 9.54
C ARG A 219 -1.13 -17.38 8.99
N GLU A 220 0.15 -17.44 8.62
CA GLU A 220 0.80 -18.66 8.12
C GLU A 220 0.72 -19.80 9.13
N TRP A 221 0.99 -19.53 10.41
CA TRP A 221 0.89 -20.53 11.48
C TRP A 221 -0.55 -21.03 11.67
N ILE A 222 -1.54 -20.13 11.70
CA ILE A 222 -2.96 -20.51 11.81
C ILE A 222 -3.35 -21.36 10.59
N THR A 223 -3.12 -20.86 9.37
CA THR A 223 -3.65 -21.50 8.16
C THR A 223 -2.91 -22.77 7.82
N GLU A 224 -1.57 -22.77 7.85
CA GLU A 224 -0.78 -23.91 7.37
C GLU A 224 -0.47 -24.92 8.48
N THR A 225 -0.12 -24.46 9.68
CA THR A 225 0.26 -25.37 10.78
C THR A 225 -0.96 -25.89 11.54
N LYS A 226 -1.94 -25.03 11.86
CA LYS A 226 -3.10 -25.43 12.67
C LYS A 226 -4.24 -26.02 11.86
N LEU A 227 -4.53 -25.45 10.68
CA LEU A 227 -5.64 -25.87 9.84
C LEU A 227 -5.23 -26.79 8.68
N GLY A 228 -3.93 -26.93 8.39
CA GLY A 228 -3.46 -27.75 7.27
C GLY A 228 -3.85 -27.21 5.89
N LEU A 229 -4.17 -25.91 5.80
CA LEU A 229 -4.64 -25.25 4.58
C LEU A 229 -3.46 -24.73 3.77
N TYR A 230 -2.84 -25.63 3.00
CA TYR A 230 -1.74 -25.31 2.08
C TYR A 230 -2.20 -24.76 0.73
N GLY A 231 -3.41 -24.18 0.68
CA GLY A 231 -4.02 -23.56 -0.50
C GLY A 231 -4.67 -24.55 -1.47
N ASN A 232 -5.78 -24.10 -2.08
CA ASN A 232 -6.38 -24.82 -3.19
C ASN A 232 -5.64 -24.47 -4.49
N LEU A 233 -4.76 -25.36 -4.94
CA LEU A 233 -3.94 -25.19 -6.15
C LEU A 233 -4.64 -25.71 -7.41
N SER A 234 -5.91 -26.13 -7.33
CA SER A 234 -6.64 -26.59 -8.51
C SER A 234 -6.77 -25.44 -9.52
N THR A 235 -6.20 -25.65 -10.69
CA THR A 235 -6.40 -24.85 -11.91
C THR A 235 -7.75 -25.18 -12.52
#